data_AF-A0A662RFN3-F1
#
_entry.id   AF-A0A662RFN3-F1
#
_cell.length_a   1.000
_cell.length_b   1.000
_cell.length_c   1.000
_cell.angle_alpha   90.00
_cell.angle_beta   90.00
_cell.angle_gamma   90.00
#
_symmetry.space_group_name_H-M   'P 1'
#
loop_
_entity.id
_entity.type
_entity.pdbx_description
1 polymer ?
#
loop_
_entity_poly.entity_id
_entity_poly.type
_entity_poly.pdbx_seq_one_letter_code
_entity_poly.pdbx_strand_id
1 'polypeptide(L)' 'MQALVTGTTVVNGTLEPILEITQEKAVFYGISIAGVAELLGLERFCPRST' A
#
# COMPACT_ATOMS: atom_id res chain seq x y z
N MET A 1 -3.31 -1.18 -15.99
CA MET A 1 -2.21 -1.90 -15.33
C MET A 1 -2.41 -1.75 -13.84
N GLN A 2 -2.42 -2.85 -13.09
CA GLN A 2 -2.60 -2.85 -11.65
C GLN A 2 -1.19 -3.00 -11.03
N ALA A 3 -0.83 -2.13 -10.08
CA ALA A 3 0.49 -2.13 -9.45
C ALA A 3 0.48 -2.99 -8.16
N LEU A 4 1.58 -3.70 -7.91
CA LEU A 4 1.82 -4.37 -6.63
C LEU A 4 2.86 -3.57 -5.86
N VAL A 5 2.49 -3.06 -4.69
CA VAL A 5 3.30 -2.07 -3.95
C VAL A 5 3.62 -2.57 -2.56
N THR A 6 4.92 -2.61 -2.21
CA THR A 6 5.37 -2.99 -0.86
C THR A 6 4.94 -1.94 0.16
N GLY A 7 4.52 -2.37 1.35
CA GLY A 7 4.16 -1.46 2.42
C GLY A 7 5.33 -0.66 3.01
N THR A 8 6.58 -1.00 2.67
CA THR A 8 7.75 -0.20 3.06
C THR A 8 7.79 1.18 2.41
N THR A 9 6.96 1.45 1.40
CA THR A 9 6.79 2.79 0.80
C THR A 9 6.28 3.83 1.79
N VAL A 10 5.51 3.39 2.81
CA VAL A 10 5.12 4.22 3.95
C VAL A 10 6.35 4.64 4.75
N VAL A 11 7.22 3.66 5.05
CA VAL A 11 8.35 3.84 5.97
C VAL A 11 9.45 4.70 5.36
N ASN A 12 9.68 4.57 4.05
CA ASN A 12 10.71 5.33 3.34
C ASN A 12 10.19 6.63 2.68
N GLY A 13 8.93 7.01 2.91
CA GLY A 13 8.34 8.27 2.43
C GLY A 13 8.16 8.35 0.91
N THR A 14 7.80 7.24 0.27
CA THR A 14 7.59 7.17 -1.19
C THR A 14 6.17 6.76 -1.58
N LEU A 15 5.23 6.70 -0.63
CA LEU A 15 3.85 6.26 -0.87
C LEU A 15 3.07 7.25 -1.75
N GLU A 16 3.14 8.53 -1.45
CA GLU A 16 2.36 9.60 -2.06
C GLU A 16 2.51 9.67 -3.59
N PRO A 17 3.74 9.75 -4.17
CA PRO A 17 3.89 9.75 -5.62
C PRO A 17 3.40 8.45 -6.27
N ILE A 18 3.44 7.32 -5.55
CA ILE A 18 2.89 6.06 -6.06
C ILE A 18 1.36 6.13 -6.13
N LEU A 19 0.71 6.72 -5.13
CA LEU A 19 -0.75 6.92 -5.14
C LEU A 19 -1.18 7.81 -6.31
N GLU A 20 -0.45 8.90 -6.57
CA GLU A 20 -0.71 9.80 -7.70
C GLU A 20 -0.62 9.08 -9.05
N ILE A 21 0.41 8.25 -9.24
CA ILE A 21 0.64 7.51 -10.49
C ILE A 21 -0.39 6.37 -10.67
N THR A 22 -0.78 5.70 -9.58
CA THR A 22 -1.61 4.48 -9.66
C THR A 22 -3.10 4.76 -9.65
N GLN A 23 -3.55 5.91 -9.13
CA GLN A 23 -4.96 6.30 -9.07
C GLN A 23 -5.88 5.16 -8.59
N GLU A 24 -5.57 4.60 -7.41
CA GLU A 24 -6.30 3.48 -6.78
C GLU A 24 -6.17 2.11 -7.49
N LYS A 25 -5.39 2.00 -8.57
CA LYS A 25 -5.11 0.72 -9.26
C LYS A 25 -3.87 0.05 -8.68
N ALA A 26 -3.81 -0.07 -7.35
CA ALA A 26 -2.69 -0.69 -6.64
C ALA A 26 -3.17 -1.61 -5.51
N VAL A 27 -2.54 -2.79 -5.42
CA VAL A 27 -2.65 -3.67 -4.25
C VAL A 27 -1.39 -3.48 -3.42
N PHE A 28 -1.57 -3.11 -2.16
CA PHE A 28 -0.47 -2.95 -1.22
C PHE A 28 -0.23 -4.25 -0.46
N TYR A 29 1.02 -4.61 -0.20
CA TYR A 29 1.33 -5.85 0.52
C TYR A 29 2.32 -5.65 1.67
N GLY A 30 2.20 -6.52 2.68
CA GLY A 30 3.05 -6.51 3.87
C GLY A 30 2.42 -5.87 5.11
N ILE A 31 3.17 -5.88 6.21
CA ILE A 31 2.71 -5.44 7.54
C ILE A 31 2.89 -3.94 7.76
N SER A 32 3.92 -3.31 7.17
CA SER A 32 4.27 -1.91 7.41
C SER A 32 3.19 -0.91 6.97
N ILE A 33 2.32 -1.32 6.04
CA ILE A 33 1.22 -0.49 5.54
C ILE A 33 -0.12 -0.81 6.19
N ALA A 34 -0.21 -1.78 7.11
CA ALA A 34 -1.49 -2.24 7.67
C ALA A 34 -2.34 -1.08 8.23
N GLY A 35 -1.75 -0.20 9.03
CA GLY A 35 -2.47 0.95 9.59
C GLY A 35 -2.79 2.02 8.55
N VAL A 36 -1.87 2.32 7.63
CA VAL A 36 -2.10 3.34 6.60
C VAL A 36 -3.15 2.90 5.60
N ALA A 37 -3.15 1.62 5.21
CA ALA A 37 -4.17 1.06 4.33
C ALA A 37 -5.57 1.16 4.95
N GLU A 38 -5.72 0.88 6.25
CA GLU A 38 -6.98 1.04 6.97
C GLU A 38 -7.44 2.50 7.00
N LEU A 39 -6.54 3.43 7.35
CA LEU A 39 -6.86 4.86 7.45
C LEU A 39 -7.22 5.50 6.11
N LEU A 40 -6.64 5.00 5.01
CA LEU A 40 -6.80 5.56 3.66
C LEU A 40 -7.73 4.73 2.76
N GLY A 41 -8.27 3.61 3.23
CA GLY A 41 -9.12 2.72 2.43
C GLY A 41 -8.41 2.05 1.26
N LEU A 42 -7.11 1.77 1.38
CA LEU A 42 -6.31 1.16 0.32
C LEU A 42 -6.47 -0.38 0.29
N GLU A 43 -6.50 -0.97 -0.89
CA GLU A 43 -6.51 -2.44 -1.03
C GLU A 43 -5.20 -3.03 -0.49
N ARG A 44 -5.29 -3.93 0.50
CA ARG A 44 -4.13 -4.56 1.15
C ARG A 44 -4.21 -6.08 1.13
N PHE A 45 -3.10 -6.73 0.77
CA PHE A 45 -2.92 -8.18 0.83
C PHE A 45 -1.75 -8.58 1.77
N CYS A 46 -2.04 -9.31 2.85
CA CYS A 46 -1.02 -9.92 3.70
C CYS A 46 -1.57 -11.17 4.42
N PRO A 47 -1.42 -12.38 3.85
CA PRO A 47 -2.10 -13.60 4.32
C PRO A 47 -1.60 -14.14 5.66
N ARG A 48 -0.52 -13.57 6.22
CA ARG A 48 0.07 -13.95 7.51
C ARG A 48 0.07 -12.79 8.51
N SER A 49 -0.71 -11.75 8.23
CA SER A 49 -0.95 -10.62 9.13
C SER A 49 -1.90 -11.07 10.23
N THR A 50 -1.36 -11.80 11.21
CA THR A 50 -2.09 -12.21 12.41
C THR A 50 -2.00 -11.11 13.45
#